data_AF-A0A327TQQ9-F1
#
_entry.id   AF-A0A327TQQ9-F1
#
_cell.length_a   1.000
_cell.length_b   1.000
_cell.length_c   1.000
_cell.angle_alpha   90.00
_cell.angle_beta   90.00
_cell.angle_gamma   90.00
#
_symmetry.space_group_name_H-M   'P 1'
#
loop_
_entity.id
_entity.type
_entity.pdbx_description
1 polymer ?
#
loop_
_entity_poly.entity_id
_entity_poly.type
_entity_poly.pdbx_seq_one_letter_code
_entity_poly.pdbx_strand_id
1 'polypeptide(L)'
;MEDQLLELLAGVVDELNERREEKIPTDDLREVCLYGDAGVFDSMHLVNFLVLVEEALEDEFDVEISLTSAKAVSRRVSPFSSGRRLIAFIEEELALARGEGELAGQGA
;
A
#
# COMPACT_ATOMS: atom_id res chain seq x y z
N MET A 1 -11.87 -2.84 -8.01
CA MET A 1 -11.12 -2.55 -6.78
C MET A 1 -9.67 -2.28 -7.12
N GLU A 2 -8.98 -3.18 -7.84
CA GLU A 2 -7.62 -2.92 -8.37
C GLU A 2 -7.45 -1.54 -9.03
N ASP A 3 -8.32 -1.12 -9.96
CA ASP A 3 -8.20 0.19 -10.62
C ASP A 3 -8.35 1.38 -9.64
N GLN A 4 -9.19 1.26 -8.61
CA GLN A 4 -9.34 2.30 -7.59
C GLN A 4 -8.09 2.40 -6.72
N LEU A 5 -7.51 1.24 -6.36
CA LEU A 5 -6.25 1.20 -5.62
C LEU A 5 -5.11 1.78 -6.44
N LEU A 6 -5.10 1.56 -7.76
CA LEU A 6 -4.11 2.18 -8.64
C LEU A 6 -4.26 3.68 -8.72
N GLU A 7 -5.48 4.18 -8.84
CA GLU A 7 -5.74 5.62 -8.86
C GLU A 7 -5.31 6.29 -7.55
N LEU A 8 -5.64 5.66 -6.41
CA LEU A 8 -5.21 6.09 -5.08
C LEU A 8 -3.69 6.07 -4.94
N LEU A 9 -3.04 4.96 -5.30
CA LEU A 9 -1.58 4.85 -5.26
C LEU A 9 -0.92 5.85 -6.20
N ALA A 10 -1.48 6.08 -7.38
CA ALA A 10 -0.99 7.08 -8.33
C ALA A 10 -1.08 8.49 -7.74
N GLY A 11 -2.16 8.83 -7.03
CA GLY A 11 -2.30 10.10 -6.32
C GLY A 11 -1.22 10.29 -5.24
N VAL A 12 -1.00 9.27 -4.40
CA VAL A 12 0.06 9.32 -3.38
C VAL A 12 1.44 9.42 -4.02
N VAL A 13 1.69 8.71 -5.11
CA VAL A 13 2.96 8.75 -5.85
C VAL A 13 3.16 10.12 -6.52
N ASP A 14 2.10 10.75 -7.02
CA ASP A 14 2.18 12.08 -7.62
C ASP A 14 2.58 13.13 -6.57
N GLU A 15 1.98 13.07 -5.38
CA GLU A 15 2.37 13.94 -4.25
C GLU A 15 3.84 13.74 -3.86
N LEU A 16 4.30 12.49 -3.83
CA LEU A 16 5.72 12.19 -3.60
C LEU A 16 6.62 12.70 -4.73
N ASN A 17 6.17 12.61 -5.97
CA ASN A 17 6.90 13.08 -7.15
C ASN A 17 7.10 14.60 -7.15
N GLU A 18 6.20 15.38 -6.52
CA GLU A 18 6.41 16.83 -6.35
C GLU A 18 7.62 17.16 -5.48
N ARG A 19 7.97 16.24 -4.56
CA ARG A 19 9.05 16.40 -3.59
C ARG A 19 10.33 15.64 -3.98
N ARG A 20 10.26 14.82 -5.03
CA ARG A 20 11.35 13.95 -5.50
C ARG A 20 11.99 14.51 -6.76
N GLU A 21 13.30 14.37 -6.85
CA GLU A 21 14.04 14.75 -8.05
C GLU A 21 13.84 13.73 -9.18
N GLU A 22 13.77 12.44 -8.84
CA GLU A 22 13.44 11.36 -9.75
C GLU A 22 11.96 10.97 -9.62
N LYS A 23 11.21 11.16 -10.71
CA LYS A 23 9.77 10.89 -10.75
C LYS A 23 9.51 9.41 -10.97
N ILE A 24 8.64 8.84 -10.16
CA ILE A 24 8.10 7.49 -10.34
C ILE A 24 7.00 7.54 -11.40
N PRO A 25 7.01 6.67 -12.42
CA PRO A 25 5.94 6.61 -13.40
C PRO A 25 4.65 6.07 -12.78
N THR A 26 3.57 6.84 -12.84
CA THR A 26 2.24 6.47 -12.33
C THR A 26 1.43 5.62 -13.33
N ASP A 27 1.71 5.73 -14.63
CA ASP A 27 0.99 5.01 -15.70
C ASP A 27 1.16 3.48 -15.60
N ASP A 28 2.37 3.03 -15.25
CA ASP A 28 2.73 1.61 -15.12
C ASP A 28 3.09 1.22 -13.68
N LEU A 29 2.44 1.86 -12.68
CA LEU A 29 2.75 1.63 -11.26
C LEU A 29 2.70 0.14 -10.87
N ARG A 30 1.86 -0.65 -11.55
CA ARG A 30 1.77 -2.11 -11.43
C ARG A 30 3.12 -2.81 -11.61
N GLU A 31 3.88 -2.40 -12.61
CA GLU A 31 5.17 -3.01 -12.99
C GLU A 31 6.36 -2.34 -12.32
N VAL A 32 6.17 -1.13 -11.76
CA VAL A 32 7.20 -0.41 -11.02
C VAL A 32 7.69 -1.24 -9.84
N CYS A 33 9.02 -1.35 -9.76
CA CYS A 33 9.71 -1.95 -8.63
C CYS A 33 9.71 -0.94 -7.47
N LEU A 34 8.95 -1.21 -6.41
CA LEU A 34 8.82 -0.27 -5.30
C LEU A 34 9.99 -0.40 -4.32
N TYR A 35 10.39 -1.63 -3.99
CA TYR A 35 11.45 -1.91 -3.01
C TYR A 35 12.36 -3.05 -3.44
N GLY A 36 13.66 -2.94 -3.12
CA GLY A 36 14.68 -3.94 -3.42
C GLY A 36 15.89 -3.33 -4.14
N ASP A 37 16.67 -4.18 -4.80
CA ASP A 37 17.93 -3.78 -5.48
C ASP A 37 17.73 -2.74 -6.58
N ALA A 38 16.54 -2.75 -7.22
CA ALA A 38 16.11 -1.79 -8.24
C ALA A 38 14.84 -1.01 -7.82
N GLY A 39 14.58 -0.91 -6.52
CA GLY A 39 13.38 -0.24 -6.00
C GLY A 39 13.50 1.29 -5.99
N VAL A 40 12.40 1.98 -6.30
CA VAL A 40 12.33 3.46 -6.23
C VAL A 40 12.21 4.01 -4.79
N PHE A 41 11.94 3.14 -3.82
CA PHE A 41 11.86 3.48 -2.40
C PHE A 41 12.99 2.85 -1.59
N ASP A 42 13.72 3.66 -0.84
CA ASP A 42 14.54 3.21 0.29
C ASP A 42 13.67 2.78 1.48
N SER A 43 14.25 2.08 2.46
CA SER A 43 13.54 1.62 3.66
C SER A 43 12.72 2.72 4.36
N MET A 44 13.27 3.94 4.52
CA MET A 44 12.55 5.05 5.15
C MET A 44 11.48 5.66 4.23
N HIS A 45 11.80 5.81 2.95
CA HIS A 45 10.86 6.34 1.96
C HIS A 45 9.67 5.39 1.74
N LEU A 46 9.93 4.08 1.79
CA LEU A 46 8.90 3.04 1.70
C LEU A 46 7.94 3.14 2.88
N VAL A 47 8.46 3.24 4.11
CA VAL A 47 7.60 3.40 5.29
C VAL A 47 6.74 4.66 5.17
N ASN A 48 7.33 5.79 4.76
CA ASN A 48 6.56 7.02 4.55
C ASN A 48 5.48 6.85 3.47
N PHE A 49 5.80 6.20 2.34
CA PHE A 49 4.82 5.90 1.30
C PHE A 49 3.68 5.02 1.82
N LEU A 50 4.00 3.98 2.58
CA LEU A 50 2.98 3.09 3.15
C LEU A 50 2.04 3.84 4.09
N VAL A 51 2.55 4.74 4.94
CA VAL A 51 1.71 5.57 5.82
C VAL A 51 0.76 6.45 5.02
N LEU A 52 1.24 7.13 3.97
CA LEU A 52 0.37 7.94 3.10
C LEU A 52 -0.71 7.09 2.40
N VAL A 53 -0.35 5.87 2.01
CA VAL A 53 -1.32 4.93 1.42
C VAL A 53 -2.33 4.48 2.48
N GLU A 54 -1.91 4.18 3.71
CA GLU A 54 -2.81 3.84 4.82
C GLU A 54 -3.82 4.98 5.06
N GLU A 55 -3.36 6.23 5.14
CA GLU A 55 -4.24 7.41 5.32
C GLU A 55 -5.21 7.58 4.14
N ALA A 56 -4.73 7.45 2.90
CA ALA A 56 -5.59 7.56 1.73
C ALA A 56 -6.62 6.42 1.65
N LEU A 57 -6.26 5.21 2.10
CA LEU A 57 -7.18 4.08 2.17
C LEU A 57 -8.24 4.26 3.25
N GLU A 58 -7.87 4.83 4.40
CA GLU A 58 -8.82 5.19 5.45
C GLU A 58 -9.82 6.22 4.93
N ASP A 59 -9.37 7.28 4.26
CA ASP A 59 -10.23 8.33 3.72
C ASP A 59 -11.17 7.80 2.61
N GLU A 60 -10.67 6.96 1.70
CA GLU A 60 -11.44 6.46 0.55
C GLU A 60 -12.34 5.26 0.90
N PHE A 61 -11.89 4.37 1.78
CA PHE A 61 -12.59 3.12 2.08
C PHE A 61 -13.20 3.06 3.48
N ASP A 62 -12.93 4.03 4.36
CA ASP A 62 -13.32 4.05 5.78
C ASP A 62 -12.81 2.80 6.53
N VAL A 63 -11.59 2.35 6.18
CA VAL A 63 -10.95 1.17 6.78
C VAL A 63 -9.53 1.50 7.21
N GLU A 64 -9.28 1.42 8.52
CA GLU A 64 -7.94 1.50 9.08
C GLU A 64 -7.21 0.16 8.90
N ILE A 65 -6.13 0.14 8.11
CA ILE A 65 -5.24 -1.03 7.92
C ILE A 65 -3.80 -0.66 8.24
N SER A 66 -2.98 -1.65 8.61
CA SER A 66 -1.54 -1.44 8.88
C SER A 66 -0.67 -2.24 7.91
N LEU A 67 -0.31 -1.62 6.80
CA LEU A 67 0.64 -2.13 5.81
C LEU A 67 2.05 -2.27 6.37
N THR A 68 2.44 -1.44 7.34
CA THR A 68 3.77 -1.47 7.98
C THR A 68 3.90 -2.52 9.11
N SER A 69 2.85 -3.31 9.37
CA SER A 69 2.85 -4.29 10.45
C SER A 69 3.92 -5.38 10.28
N ALA A 70 4.43 -5.93 11.39
CA ALA A 70 5.46 -6.98 11.39
C ALA A 70 5.07 -8.23 10.57
N LYS A 71 3.75 -8.44 10.34
CA LYS A 71 3.21 -9.46 9.44
C LYS A 71 3.67 -9.27 7.99
N ALA A 72 3.73 -8.04 7.50
CA ALA A 72 4.19 -7.72 6.16
C ALA A 72 5.70 -7.97 5.99
N VAL A 73 6.50 -7.66 7.02
CA VAL A 73 7.96 -7.85 7.04
C VAL A 73 8.36 -9.33 7.19
N SER A 74 7.55 -10.15 7.85
CA SER A 74 7.81 -11.60 8.00
C SER A 74 7.34 -12.46 6.82
N ARG A 75 6.73 -11.87 5.79
CA ARG A 75 6.22 -12.61 4.62
C ARG A 75 7.41 -13.06 3.76
N ARG A 76 7.44 -14.34 3.38
CA ARG A 76 8.52 -14.95 2.55
C ARG A 76 8.78 -14.21 1.23
N VAL A 77 7.76 -13.53 0.71
CA VAL A 77 7.81 -12.70 -0.50
C VAL A 77 7.43 -11.30 -0.07
N SER A 78 8.34 -10.34 -0.22
CA SER A 78 8.07 -8.95 0.14
C SER A 78 6.93 -8.39 -0.72
N PRO A 79 5.78 -8.02 -0.13
CA PRO A 79 4.65 -7.46 -0.86
C PRO A 79 5.03 -6.11 -1.50
N PHE A 80 6.05 -5.45 -0.96
CA PHE A 80 6.57 -4.17 -1.43
C PHE A 80 7.53 -4.29 -2.61
N SER A 81 7.73 -5.48 -3.19
CA SER A 81 8.69 -5.63 -4.31
C SER A 81 8.23 -4.89 -5.57
N SER A 82 6.91 -4.84 -5.83
CA SER A 82 6.35 -4.23 -7.04
C SER A 82 4.93 -3.73 -6.78
N GLY A 83 4.46 -2.72 -7.52
CA GLY A 83 3.13 -2.16 -7.31
C GLY A 83 2.01 -3.19 -7.41
N ARG A 84 2.08 -4.13 -8.36
CA ARG A 84 1.12 -5.24 -8.46
C ARG A 84 1.02 -6.08 -7.17
N ARG A 85 2.15 -6.34 -6.51
CA ARG A 85 2.17 -7.11 -5.26
C ARG A 85 1.65 -6.30 -4.09
N LEU A 86 1.93 -5.00 -4.07
CA LEU A 86 1.40 -4.09 -3.07
C LEU A 86 -0.12 -4.01 -3.19
N ILE A 87 -0.67 -3.85 -4.39
CA ILE A 87 -2.11 -3.80 -4.61
C ILE A 87 -2.78 -5.08 -4.15
N ALA A 88 -2.25 -6.24 -4.55
CA ALA A 88 -2.76 -7.53 -4.09
C ALA A 88 -2.72 -7.64 -2.56
N PHE A 89 -1.67 -7.13 -1.91
CA PHE A 89 -1.55 -7.13 -0.46
C PHE A 89 -2.58 -6.20 0.20
N ILE A 90 -2.78 -4.99 -0.33
CA ILE A 90 -3.80 -4.06 0.16
C ILE A 90 -5.20 -4.66 0.02
N GLU A 91 -5.51 -5.31 -1.10
CA GLU A 91 -6.79 -6.00 -1.29
C GLU A 91 -7.01 -7.11 -0.25
N GLU A 92 -5.97 -7.89 0.07
CA GLU A 92 -6.03 -8.91 1.13
C GLU A 92 -6.31 -8.26 2.50
N GLU A 93 -5.60 -7.20 2.88
CA GLU A 93 -5.76 -6.54 4.17
C GLU A 93 -7.13 -5.84 4.29
N LEU A 94 -7.61 -5.18 3.23
CA LEU A 94 -8.95 -4.59 3.20
C LEU A 94 -10.04 -5.66 3.37
N ALA A 95 -9.89 -6.80 2.70
CA ALA A 95 -10.84 -7.90 2.83
C ALA A 95 -10.84 -8.49 4.26
N LEU A 96 -9.66 -8.60 4.88
CA LEU A 96 -9.52 -9.06 6.27
C LEU A 96 -10.13 -8.07 7.26
N ALA A 97 -9.82 -6.78 7.15
CA ALA A 97 -10.35 -5.74 8.02
C ALA A 97 -11.88 -5.63 7.93
N ARG A 98 -12.44 -5.73 6.71
CA ARG A 98 -13.89 -5.78 6.50
C ARG A 98 -14.53 -7.06 7.03
N GLY A 99 -13.81 -8.19 7.00
CA GLY A 99 -14.27 -9.47 7.53
C GLY A 99 -14.22 -9.59 9.06
N GLU A 100 -13.27 -8.92 9.73
CA GLU A 100 -13.18 -8.92 11.21
C GLU A 100 -14.29 -8.09 11.87
N GLY A 101 -14.94 -7.18 11.13
CA GLY A 101 -16.11 -6.42 11.59
C GLY A 101 -17.33 -7.30 11.95
N GLU A 102 -17.44 -8.52 11.41
CA GLU A 102 -18.54 -9.45 11.72
C GLU A 102 -18.28 -10.35 12.94
N LEU A 103 -17.03 -10.46 13.43
CA LEU A 103 -16.68 -11.33 14.56
C LEU A 103 -16.51 -10.59 15.89
N ALA A 104 -16.35 -9.25 15.87
CA ALA A 104 -16.18 -8.45 17.09
C ALA A 104 -17.51 -8.02 17.76
N GLY A 105 -18.67 -8.38 17.18
CA GLY A 105 -20.01 -8.05 17.70
C GLY A 105 -20.67 -9.12 18.58
N GLN A 106 -19.98 -10.21 18.95
CA GLN A 106 -20.50 -11.24 19.86
C GLN A 106 -19.51 -11.47 21.00
N GLY A 107 -19.46 -10.54 21.94
CA GLY A 107 -18.62 -10.68 23.12
C GLY A 107 -18.95 -9.68 24.21
N ALA A 108 -19.89 -10.10 25.08
CA ALA A 108 -20.29 -9.53 26.37
C ALA A 108 -21.35 -8.41 26.35
#